data_AF-A0A2V2EK56-F1
#
_entry.id   AF-A0A2V2EK56-F1
#
_cell.length_a   1.000
_cell.length_b   1.000
_cell.length_c   1.000
_cell.angle_alpha   90.00
_cell.angle_beta   90.00
_cell.angle_gamma   90.00
#
_symmetry.space_group_name_H-M   'P 1'
#
loop_
_entity.id
_entity.type
_entity.pdbx_description
1 polymer ?
#
loop_
_entity_poly.entity_id
_entity_poly.type
_entity_poly.pdbx_seq_one_letter_code
_entity_poly.pdbx_strand_id
1 'polypeptide(L)'
;MQLSKEAELKELRTFFKNDLEKFILYIRSQNTNPYSYRDYLRACNYLGLDMTENKNRFPHDFKRWHDIRIDEYNTAKALKDEQERKALYDRFAAVASKYLGLEYDKKSVYIAIIAQKPSDLIREGELLHHCVERMGYDQKFAREESLIFFIRTKEQPDVPFVTIEYSPAQKRILQCYGDHDSKPTEEVINFVHKKWLPYANRKIKQLAA
;
A
#
# COMPACT_ATOMS: atom_id res chain seq x y z
N MET A 1 -33.93 -23.99 8.98
CA MET A 1 -32.83 -23.08 8.59
C MET A 1 -32.09 -22.63 9.84
N GLN A 2 -31.15 -23.46 10.32
CA GLN A 2 -30.19 -23.06 11.34
C GLN A 2 -29.16 -22.15 10.66
N LEU A 3 -28.95 -20.94 11.17
CA LEU A 3 -27.75 -20.17 10.86
C LEU A 3 -26.57 -21.06 11.27
N SER A 4 -25.82 -21.61 10.32
CA SER A 4 -24.72 -22.57 10.57
C SER A 4 -23.70 -21.96 11.54
N LYS A 5 -23.01 -22.80 12.33
CA LYS A 5 -21.95 -22.41 13.30
C LYS A 5 -20.67 -21.88 12.60
N GLU A 6 -20.80 -21.15 11.50
CA GLU A 6 -19.66 -20.57 10.79
C GLU A 6 -19.21 -19.28 11.48
N ALA A 7 -17.89 -19.16 11.67
CA ALA A 7 -17.25 -17.99 12.26
C ALA A 7 -17.62 -16.68 11.52
N GLU A 8 -17.92 -16.81 10.23
CA GLU A 8 -18.28 -15.75 9.30
C GLU A 8 -19.58 -15.01 9.59
N LEU A 9 -20.51 -15.62 10.35
CA LEU A 9 -21.79 -15.01 10.71
C LEU A 9 -21.84 -14.60 12.20
N LYS A 10 -20.70 -14.67 12.91
CA LYS A 10 -20.58 -14.24 14.31
C LYS A 10 -20.97 -12.77 14.48
N GLU A 11 -20.58 -11.92 13.52
CA GLU A 11 -20.90 -10.49 13.51
C GLU A 11 -22.42 -10.25 13.53
N LEU A 12 -23.17 -10.94 12.65
CA LEU A 12 -24.63 -10.83 12.61
C LEU A 12 -25.31 -11.40 13.84
N ARG A 13 -24.79 -12.50 14.40
CA ARG A 13 -25.32 -13.07 15.65
C ARG A 13 -25.16 -12.13 16.83
N THR A 14 -24.03 -11.43 16.91
CA THR A 14 -23.82 -10.40 17.94
C THR A 14 -24.77 -9.23 17.72
N PHE A 15 -24.89 -8.74 16.49
CA PHE A 15 -25.72 -7.59 16.15
C PHE A 15 -27.23 -7.85 16.37
N PHE A 16 -27.70 -9.07 16.09
CA PHE A 16 -29.10 -9.48 16.29
C PHE A 16 -29.32 -10.34 17.54
N LYS A 17 -28.44 -10.28 18.54
CA LYS A 17 -28.51 -11.17 19.72
C LYS A 17 -29.90 -11.17 20.39
N ASN A 18 -30.56 -10.02 20.44
CA ASN A 18 -31.88 -9.86 21.07
C ASN A 18 -33.06 -9.94 20.08
N ASP A 19 -32.78 -10.02 18.77
CA ASP A 19 -33.78 -9.92 17.69
C ASP A 19 -33.61 -11.01 16.63
N LEU A 20 -32.99 -12.15 17.00
CA LEU A 20 -32.56 -13.17 16.04
C LEU A 20 -33.74 -13.79 15.26
N GLU A 21 -34.86 -14.03 15.94
CA GLU A 21 -36.07 -14.56 15.31
C GLU A 21 -36.64 -13.58 14.29
N LYS A 22 -36.73 -12.29 14.65
CA LYS A 22 -37.16 -11.21 13.76
C LYS A 22 -36.25 -11.11 12.53
N PHE A 23 -34.95 -11.25 12.72
CA PHE A 23 -33.98 -11.28 11.63
C PHE A 23 -34.18 -12.47 10.70
N ILE A 24 -34.37 -13.69 11.23
CA ILE A 24 -34.61 -14.88 10.39
C ILE A 24 -35.92 -14.74 9.59
N LEU A 25 -36.98 -14.23 10.21
CA LEU A 25 -38.25 -13.97 9.53
C LEU A 25 -38.10 -12.93 8.42
N TYR A 26 -37.38 -11.85 8.70
CA TYR A 26 -37.08 -10.81 7.73
C TYR A 26 -36.31 -11.35 6.51
N ILE A 27 -35.21 -12.08 6.73
CA ILE A 27 -34.40 -12.68 5.66
C ILE A 27 -35.26 -13.57 4.75
N ARG A 28 -36.16 -14.37 5.33
CA ARG A 28 -37.12 -15.20 4.57
C ARG A 28 -38.12 -14.35 3.79
N SER A 29 -38.71 -13.32 4.43
CA SER A 29 -39.71 -12.46 3.78
C SER A 29 -39.16 -11.67 2.60
N GLN A 30 -37.88 -11.29 2.68
CA GLN A 30 -37.17 -10.53 1.64
C GLN A 30 -36.51 -11.43 0.60
N ASN A 31 -36.67 -12.76 0.71
CA ASN A 31 -36.03 -13.76 -0.15
C ASN A 31 -34.50 -13.53 -0.33
N THR A 32 -33.82 -13.23 0.78
CA THR A 32 -32.37 -12.93 0.80
C THR A 32 -31.63 -13.93 1.67
N ASN A 33 -30.32 -13.77 1.83
CA ASN A 33 -29.46 -14.64 2.63
C ASN A 33 -28.64 -13.84 3.68
N PRO A 34 -28.16 -14.50 4.74
CA PRO A 34 -27.37 -13.84 5.79
C PRO A 34 -26.06 -13.22 5.31
N TYR A 35 -25.41 -13.74 4.26
CA TYR A 35 -24.15 -13.19 3.76
C TYR A 35 -24.38 -11.84 3.08
N SER A 36 -25.41 -11.72 2.23
CA SER A 36 -25.81 -10.45 1.63
C SER A 36 -26.19 -9.41 2.69
N TYR A 37 -26.87 -9.82 3.77
CA TYR A 37 -27.13 -8.89 4.89
C TYR A 37 -25.84 -8.49 5.62
N ARG A 38 -24.86 -9.39 5.76
CA ARG A 38 -23.55 -9.06 6.34
C ARG A 38 -22.84 -7.98 5.52
N ASP A 39 -22.86 -8.11 4.20
CA ASP A 39 -22.23 -7.14 3.30
C ASP A 39 -22.93 -5.78 3.39
N TYR A 40 -24.26 -5.77 3.42
CA TYR A 40 -25.05 -4.57 3.68
C TYR A 40 -24.74 -3.93 5.03
N LEU A 41 -24.67 -4.71 6.12
CA LEU A 41 -24.35 -4.20 7.46
C LEU A 41 -22.95 -3.55 7.49
N ARG A 42 -21.96 -4.18 6.85
CA ARG A 42 -20.61 -3.63 6.75
C ARG A 42 -20.57 -2.34 5.94
N ALA A 43 -21.27 -2.29 4.81
CA ALA A 43 -21.40 -1.08 4.01
C ALA A 43 -22.06 0.04 4.82
N CYS A 44 -23.16 -0.24 5.52
CA CYS A 44 -23.86 0.75 6.34
C CYS A 44 -22.99 1.29 7.48
N ASN A 45 -22.28 0.41 8.19
CA ASN A 45 -21.37 0.81 9.26
C ASN A 45 -20.21 1.66 8.73
N TYR A 46 -19.66 1.32 7.56
CA TYR A 46 -18.60 2.09 6.91
C TYR A 46 -19.08 3.48 6.48
N LEU A 47 -20.32 3.57 5.96
CA LEU A 47 -20.97 4.81 5.55
C LEU A 47 -21.50 5.64 6.74
N GLY A 48 -21.38 5.14 7.98
CA GLY A 48 -21.81 5.84 9.19
C GLY A 48 -23.34 5.87 9.38
N LEU A 49 -24.07 4.94 8.77
CA LEU A 49 -25.53 4.86 8.93
C LEU A 49 -25.91 4.29 10.30
N ASP A 50 -26.94 4.88 10.91
CA ASP A 50 -27.45 4.41 12.19
C ASP A 50 -28.27 3.12 12.01
N MET A 51 -27.63 1.99 12.34
CA MET A 51 -28.23 0.65 12.26
C MET A 51 -29.21 0.34 13.41
N THR A 52 -29.44 1.27 14.34
CA THR A 52 -30.51 1.15 15.35
C THR A 52 -31.87 1.56 14.78
N GLU A 53 -31.90 2.40 13.75
CA GLU A 53 -33.13 2.80 13.07
C GLU A 53 -33.73 1.64 12.28
N ASN A 54 -35.02 1.33 12.50
CA ASN A 54 -35.70 0.22 11.82
C ASN A 54 -35.62 0.31 10.28
N LYS A 55 -35.66 1.51 9.69
CA LYS A 55 -35.56 1.69 8.24
C LYS A 55 -34.21 1.21 7.66
N ASN A 56 -33.13 1.29 8.44
CA ASN A 56 -31.79 0.82 8.05
C ASN A 56 -31.57 -0.62 8.49
N ARG A 57 -32.10 -1.00 9.66
CA ARG A 57 -31.97 -2.35 10.24
C ARG A 57 -32.84 -3.40 9.51
N PHE A 58 -33.99 -3.00 9.00
CA PHE A 58 -34.95 -3.84 8.28
C PHE A 58 -35.57 -3.06 7.11
N PRO A 59 -34.78 -2.74 6.06
CA PRO A 59 -35.29 -2.01 4.90
C PRO A 59 -36.43 -2.77 4.21
N HIS A 60 -37.43 -2.03 3.71
CA HIS A 60 -38.63 -2.66 3.13
C HIS A 60 -38.31 -3.42 1.83
N ASP A 61 -37.41 -2.90 1.01
CA ASP A 61 -36.88 -3.53 -0.20
C ASP A 61 -35.39 -3.78 0.02
N PHE A 62 -35.08 -4.95 0.61
CA PHE A 62 -33.71 -5.27 0.99
C PHE A 62 -32.76 -5.22 -0.22
N LYS A 63 -33.17 -5.78 -1.36
CA LYS A 63 -32.32 -5.90 -2.53
C LYS A 63 -31.93 -4.51 -3.06
N ARG A 64 -32.91 -3.61 -3.20
CA ARG A 64 -32.65 -2.25 -3.66
C ARG A 64 -31.71 -1.51 -2.70
N TRP A 65 -31.98 -1.55 -1.40
CA TRP A 65 -31.14 -0.84 -0.42
C TRP A 65 -29.75 -1.46 -0.29
N HIS A 66 -29.65 -2.79 -0.38
CA HIS A 66 -28.37 -3.49 -0.45
C HIS A 66 -27.54 -2.96 -1.61
N ASP A 67 -28.08 -2.98 -2.83
CA ASP A 67 -27.34 -2.59 -4.03
C ASP A 67 -26.88 -1.13 -3.97
N ILE A 68 -27.76 -0.21 -3.49
CA ILE A 68 -27.40 1.20 -3.28
C ILE A 68 -26.27 1.35 -2.27
N ARG A 69 -26.34 0.69 -1.11
CA ARG A 69 -25.30 0.85 -0.07
C ARG A 69 -23.97 0.23 -0.46
N ILE A 70 -23.99 -0.88 -1.20
CA ILE A 70 -22.77 -1.48 -1.72
C ILE A 70 -22.11 -0.57 -2.74
N ASP A 71 -22.88 0.07 -3.63
CA ASP A 71 -22.37 1.03 -4.60
C ASP A 71 -21.76 2.27 -3.92
N GLU A 72 -22.47 2.87 -2.96
CA GLU A 72 -21.97 3.99 -2.15
C GLU A 72 -20.69 3.61 -1.39
N TYR A 73 -20.66 2.42 -0.79
CA TYR A 73 -19.50 1.90 -0.08
C TYR A 73 -18.28 1.72 -1.01
N ASN A 74 -18.49 1.13 -2.19
CA ASN A 74 -17.43 0.96 -3.17
C ASN A 74 -16.91 2.31 -3.67
N THR A 75 -17.80 3.25 -3.93
CA THR A 75 -17.46 4.63 -4.33
C THR A 75 -16.66 5.34 -3.25
N ALA A 76 -17.12 5.29 -2.00
CA ALA A 76 -16.42 5.89 -0.86
C ALA A 76 -15.05 5.26 -0.64
N LYS A 77 -14.94 3.94 -0.78
CA LYS A 77 -13.65 3.23 -0.73
C LYS A 77 -12.72 3.65 -1.85
N ALA A 78 -13.21 3.75 -3.08
CA ALA A 78 -12.40 4.17 -4.23
C ALA A 78 -11.89 5.60 -4.05
N LEU A 79 -12.74 6.52 -3.59
CA LEU A 79 -12.35 7.90 -3.29
C LEU A 79 -11.31 7.97 -2.16
N LYS A 80 -11.50 7.19 -1.10
CA LYS A 80 -10.54 7.14 0.01
C LYS A 80 -9.20 6.56 -0.44
N ASP A 81 -9.21 5.48 -1.22
CA ASP A 81 -8.00 4.90 -1.80
C ASP A 81 -7.29 5.90 -2.71
N GLU A 82 -8.03 6.61 -3.57
CA GLU A 82 -7.47 7.67 -4.42
C GLU A 82 -6.85 8.81 -3.61
N GLN A 83 -7.52 9.27 -2.55
CA GLN A 83 -7.01 10.32 -1.66
C GLN A 83 -5.77 9.86 -0.88
N GLU A 84 -5.80 8.66 -0.30
CA GLU A 84 -4.67 8.09 0.44
C GLU A 84 -3.48 7.85 -0.50
N ARG A 85 -3.73 7.35 -1.72
CA ARG A 85 -2.70 7.23 -2.75
C ARG A 85 -2.15 8.58 -3.17
N LYS A 86 -2.99 9.59 -3.39
CA LYS A 86 -2.52 10.93 -3.74
C LYS A 86 -1.64 11.52 -2.64
N ALA A 87 -2.09 11.47 -1.39
CA ALA A 87 -1.32 11.93 -0.24
C ALA A 87 0.01 11.18 -0.09
N LEU A 88 0.00 9.86 -0.34
CA LEU A 88 1.21 9.05 -0.36
C LEU A 88 2.17 9.47 -1.48
N TYR A 89 1.66 9.69 -2.70
CA TYR A 89 2.46 10.12 -3.84
C TYR A 89 3.08 11.50 -3.60
N ASP A 90 2.30 12.46 -3.09
CA ASP A 90 2.78 13.80 -2.77
C ASP A 90 3.87 13.75 -1.69
N ARG A 91 3.67 12.95 -0.65
CA ARG A 91 4.66 12.76 0.42
C ARG A 91 5.92 12.05 -0.09
N PHE A 92 5.75 11.04 -0.93
CA PHE A 92 6.87 10.33 -1.57
C PHE A 92 7.71 11.29 -2.41
N ALA A 93 7.08 12.08 -3.28
CA ALA A 93 7.75 13.06 -4.12
C ALA A 93 8.47 14.14 -3.30
N ALA A 94 7.88 14.60 -2.19
CA ALA A 94 8.52 15.53 -1.27
C ALA A 94 9.77 14.94 -0.62
N VAL A 95 9.70 13.68 -0.17
CA VAL A 95 10.87 12.96 0.38
C VAL A 95 11.93 12.75 -0.69
N ALA A 96 11.55 12.30 -1.90
CA ALA A 96 12.49 12.11 -3.01
C ALA A 96 13.23 13.43 -3.33
N SER A 97 12.49 14.54 -3.41
CA SER A 97 13.03 15.88 -3.65
C SER A 97 14.02 16.32 -2.56
N LYS A 98 13.71 16.06 -1.28
CA LYS A 98 14.59 16.34 -0.14
C LYS A 98 15.93 15.61 -0.26
N TYR A 99 15.93 14.39 -0.78
CA TYR A 99 17.11 13.54 -0.87
C TYR A 99 17.77 13.49 -2.26
N LEU A 100 17.33 14.31 -3.23
CA LEU A 100 17.96 14.43 -4.56
C LEU A 100 19.48 14.64 -4.50
N GLY A 101 19.96 15.38 -3.48
CA GLY A 101 21.40 15.60 -3.30
C GLY A 101 22.24 14.33 -3.04
N LEU A 102 21.61 13.19 -2.75
CA LEU A 102 22.25 11.88 -2.55
C LEU A 102 22.45 11.12 -3.87
N GLU A 103 21.87 11.59 -4.98
CA GLU A 103 22.14 11.04 -6.30
C GLU A 103 23.60 11.21 -6.70
N TYR A 104 24.09 10.27 -7.51
CA TYR A 104 25.48 10.27 -7.95
C TYR A 104 25.57 10.04 -9.45
N ASP A 105 26.09 11.03 -10.19
CA ASP A 105 26.25 11.01 -11.64
C ASP A 105 27.70 11.33 -12.08
N LYS A 106 28.64 11.37 -11.14
CA LYS A 106 30.00 11.92 -11.33
C LYS A 106 30.93 10.98 -12.11
N LYS A 107 32.21 10.92 -11.73
CA LYS A 107 33.24 10.08 -12.38
C LYS A 107 33.07 8.60 -12.03
N SER A 108 32.07 7.95 -12.60
CA SER A 108 31.87 6.49 -12.59
C SER A 108 31.09 6.07 -13.84
N VAL A 109 31.18 4.79 -14.19
CA VAL A 109 30.35 4.13 -15.21
C VAL A 109 28.92 3.94 -14.69
N TYR A 110 28.75 3.92 -13.37
CA TYR A 110 27.46 3.79 -12.72
C TYR A 110 26.93 5.12 -12.21
N ILE A 111 25.61 5.23 -12.19
CA ILE A 111 24.87 6.32 -11.56
C ILE A 111 23.92 5.76 -10.51
N ALA A 112 23.61 6.57 -9.50
CA ALA A 112 22.64 6.26 -8.46
C ALA A 112 21.54 7.32 -8.48
N ILE A 113 20.30 6.89 -8.75
CA ILE A 113 19.12 7.75 -8.89
C ILE A 113 18.14 7.38 -7.79
N ILE A 114 17.51 8.35 -7.12
CA ILE A 114 16.49 8.04 -6.11
C ILE A 114 15.14 7.76 -6.79
N ALA A 115 14.37 6.81 -6.27
CA ALA A 115 13.00 6.60 -6.72
C ALA A 115 12.18 7.90 -6.55
N GLN A 116 11.46 8.31 -7.60
CA GLN A 116 10.75 9.60 -7.63
C GLN A 116 9.27 9.46 -7.33
N LYS A 117 8.69 8.30 -7.65
CA LYS A 117 7.28 7.98 -7.40
C LYS A 117 7.09 6.51 -7.03
N PRO A 118 6.02 6.17 -6.30
CA PRO A 118 5.73 4.78 -5.95
C PRO A 118 5.63 3.84 -7.17
N SER A 119 5.16 4.33 -8.33
CA SER A 119 5.09 3.52 -9.55
C SER A 119 6.46 3.09 -10.09
N ASP A 120 7.54 3.82 -9.76
CA ASP A 120 8.90 3.39 -10.16
C ASP A 120 9.29 2.12 -9.40
N LEU A 121 8.88 2.00 -8.13
CA LEU A 121 9.10 0.80 -7.33
C LEU A 121 8.36 -0.41 -7.89
N ILE A 122 7.11 -0.20 -8.34
CA ILE A 122 6.29 -1.25 -8.96
C ILE A 122 6.96 -1.71 -10.26
N ARG A 123 7.32 -0.78 -11.14
CA ARG A 123 8.00 -1.08 -12.41
C ARG A 123 9.30 -1.84 -12.20
N GLU A 124 10.12 -1.46 -11.21
CA GLU A 124 11.35 -2.20 -10.92
C GLU A 124 11.09 -3.57 -10.35
N GLY A 125 10.10 -3.72 -9.48
CA GLY A 125 9.71 -5.03 -8.95
C GLY A 125 9.24 -5.97 -10.06
N GLU A 126 8.39 -5.49 -10.97
CA GLU A 126 7.90 -6.26 -12.11
C GLU A 126 9.04 -6.69 -13.05
N LEU A 127 9.96 -5.77 -13.37
CA LEU A 127 11.04 -6.01 -14.33
C LEU A 127 12.21 -6.83 -13.76
N LEU A 128 12.46 -6.75 -12.45
CA LEU A 128 13.50 -7.53 -11.78
C LEU A 128 12.95 -8.81 -11.12
N HIS A 129 11.65 -9.07 -11.26
CA HIS A 129 10.92 -10.18 -10.63
C HIS A 129 10.96 -10.19 -9.10
N HIS A 130 11.06 -9.01 -8.47
CA HIS A 130 11.01 -8.82 -7.01
C HIS A 130 9.64 -8.40 -6.55
N CYS A 131 9.17 -9.00 -5.46
CA CYS A 131 7.91 -8.64 -4.84
C CYS A 131 8.02 -7.31 -4.06
N VAL A 132 8.12 -6.19 -4.77
CA VAL A 132 8.22 -4.84 -4.17
C VAL A 132 6.85 -4.37 -3.64
N GLU A 133 5.74 -4.76 -4.27
CA GLU A 133 4.37 -4.38 -3.84
C GLU A 133 3.97 -4.90 -2.46
N ARG A 134 4.48 -6.06 -2.02
CA ARG A 134 4.06 -6.68 -0.74
C ARG A 134 4.85 -6.20 0.47
N MET A 135 5.91 -5.41 0.28
CA MET A 135 6.86 -5.07 1.35
C MET A 135 6.71 -3.64 1.92
N GLY A 136 5.74 -2.87 1.43
CA GLY A 136 5.37 -1.56 1.96
C GLY A 136 6.49 -0.51 1.85
N TYR A 137 7.35 -0.63 0.84
CA TYR A 137 8.47 0.30 0.64
C TYR A 137 8.02 1.72 0.34
N ASP A 138 6.89 1.88 -0.35
CA ASP A 138 6.23 3.17 -0.58
C ASP A 138 5.89 3.89 0.74
N GLN A 139 5.34 3.16 1.71
CA GLN A 139 5.03 3.71 3.04
C GLN A 139 6.30 4.00 3.85
N LYS A 140 7.28 3.09 3.83
CA LYS A 140 8.58 3.29 4.51
C LYS A 140 9.33 4.50 3.94
N PHE A 141 9.31 4.67 2.63
CA PHE A 141 9.89 5.80 1.92
C PHE A 141 9.21 7.10 2.29
N ALA A 142 7.86 7.14 2.26
CA ALA A 142 7.10 8.31 2.68
C ALA A 142 7.35 8.69 4.16
N ARG A 143 7.71 7.72 5.01
CA ARG A 143 8.08 7.93 6.43
C ARG A 143 9.57 8.20 6.66
N GLU A 144 10.39 8.21 5.61
CA GLU A 144 11.85 8.34 5.68
C GLU A 144 12.56 7.22 6.48
N GLU A 145 11.91 6.06 6.63
CA GLU A 145 12.48 4.89 7.31
C GLU A 145 13.56 4.23 6.46
N SER A 146 13.28 4.09 5.15
CA SER A 146 14.23 3.68 4.14
C SER A 146 13.97 4.38 2.81
N LEU A 147 15.05 4.64 2.07
CA LEU A 147 15.04 5.23 0.74
C LEU A 147 15.47 4.19 -0.28
N ILE A 148 14.82 4.18 -1.43
CA ILE A 148 15.16 3.30 -2.54
C ILE A 148 15.95 4.09 -3.59
N PHE A 149 17.13 3.57 -3.94
CA PHE A 149 17.96 4.07 -5.03
C PHE A 149 18.11 3.00 -6.10
N PHE A 150 18.07 3.43 -7.36
CA PHE A 150 18.36 2.61 -8.52
C PHE A 150 19.78 2.88 -8.99
N ILE A 151 20.57 1.83 -9.07
CA ILE A 151 21.87 1.87 -9.74
C ILE A 151 21.65 1.51 -11.20
N ARG A 152 22.25 2.32 -12.05
CA ARG A 152 22.18 2.20 -13.51
C ARG A 152 23.57 2.34 -14.10
N THR A 153 23.76 1.89 -15.34
CA THR A 153 24.93 2.26 -16.14
C THR A 153 24.65 3.59 -16.84
N LYS A 154 25.69 4.40 -17.08
CA LYS A 154 25.56 5.66 -17.83
C LYS A 154 25.08 5.47 -19.26
N GLU A 155 25.40 4.33 -19.84
CA GLU A 155 25.01 3.97 -21.21
C GLU A 155 23.52 3.62 -21.30
N GLN A 156 22.94 3.09 -20.21
CA GLN A 156 21.54 2.63 -20.16
C GLN A 156 20.86 3.09 -18.86
N PRO A 157 20.64 4.41 -18.68
CA PRO A 157 20.04 4.96 -17.46
C PRO A 157 18.59 4.48 -17.22
N ASP A 158 17.88 4.13 -18.29
CA ASP A 158 16.47 3.72 -18.23
C ASP A 158 16.26 2.22 -17.99
N VAL A 159 17.34 1.43 -17.95
CA VAL A 159 17.27 -0.04 -17.86
C VAL A 159 17.43 -0.51 -16.41
N PRO A 160 16.45 -1.27 -15.86
CA PRO A 160 16.57 -1.93 -14.57
C PRO A 160 17.88 -2.69 -14.41
N PHE A 161 18.60 -2.44 -13.31
CA PHE A 161 19.89 -3.09 -13.09
C PHE A 161 20.08 -3.53 -11.64
N VAL A 162 20.18 -2.58 -10.70
CA VAL A 162 20.32 -2.91 -9.26
C VAL A 162 19.53 -1.92 -8.41
N THR A 163 18.92 -2.43 -7.35
CA THR A 163 18.13 -1.65 -6.37
C THR A 163 18.82 -1.66 -5.01
N ILE A 164 18.89 -0.50 -4.36
CA ILE A 164 19.46 -0.31 -3.04
C ILE A 164 18.38 0.21 -2.10
N GLU A 165 18.23 -0.45 -0.96
CA GLU A 165 17.53 0.12 0.20
C GLU A 165 18.55 0.74 1.15
N TYR A 166 18.43 2.03 1.40
CA TYR A 166 19.29 2.81 2.28
C TYR A 166 18.51 3.36 3.45
N SER A 167 19.06 3.29 4.67
CA SER A 167 18.45 3.91 5.85
C SER A 167 19.07 5.28 6.12
N PRO A 168 18.32 6.39 5.99
CA PRO A 168 18.74 7.73 6.40
C PRO A 168 19.18 7.80 7.87
N ALA A 169 18.41 7.16 8.76
CA ALA A 169 18.65 7.19 10.19
C ALA A 169 19.94 6.46 10.57
N GLN A 170 20.16 5.27 10.00
CA GLN A 170 21.33 4.43 10.31
C GLN A 170 22.54 4.73 9.40
N LYS A 171 22.34 5.54 8.35
CA LYS A 171 23.37 5.94 7.37
C LYS A 171 24.09 4.74 6.75
N ARG A 172 23.33 3.68 6.46
CA ARG A 172 23.84 2.42 5.92
C ARG A 172 22.87 1.80 4.91
N ILE A 173 23.41 0.90 4.11
CA ILE A 173 22.63 0.06 3.20
C ILE A 173 21.96 -1.05 4.01
N LEU A 174 20.66 -1.23 3.80
CA LEU A 174 19.86 -2.33 4.34
C LEU A 174 19.85 -3.50 3.37
N GLN A 175 19.63 -3.22 2.08
CA GLN A 175 19.53 -4.21 1.01
C GLN A 175 20.17 -3.69 -0.28
N CYS A 176 20.72 -4.60 -1.10
CA CYS A 176 21.33 -4.29 -2.39
C CYS A 176 21.20 -5.52 -3.29
N TYR A 177 20.25 -5.48 -4.22
CA TYR A 177 19.85 -6.63 -5.04
C TYR A 177 19.77 -6.28 -6.53
N GLY A 178 20.22 -7.21 -7.37
CA GLY A 178 20.02 -7.18 -8.82
C GLY A 178 18.81 -8.03 -9.22
N ASP A 179 18.79 -8.53 -10.45
CA ASP A 179 17.75 -9.44 -10.94
C ASP A 179 17.60 -10.72 -10.08
N HIS A 180 16.39 -11.27 -9.94
CA HIS A 180 16.08 -12.47 -9.11
C HIS A 180 16.65 -12.47 -7.65
N ASP A 181 16.69 -11.32 -6.97
CA ASP A 181 17.21 -11.09 -5.61
C ASP A 181 18.68 -11.48 -5.51
N SER A 182 19.35 -11.51 -6.68
CA SER A 182 20.74 -11.90 -6.78
C SER A 182 21.64 -10.81 -6.21
N LYS A 183 22.76 -11.26 -5.67
CA LYS A 183 23.83 -10.38 -5.24
C LYS A 183 24.43 -9.71 -6.49
N PRO A 184 24.48 -8.37 -6.56
CA PRO A 184 25.12 -7.66 -7.67
C PRO A 184 26.59 -8.06 -7.88
N THR A 185 27.12 -7.78 -9.07
CA THR A 185 28.54 -8.00 -9.36
C THR A 185 29.45 -7.22 -8.40
N GLU A 186 30.67 -7.70 -8.21
CA GLU A 186 31.64 -7.05 -7.31
C GLU A 186 31.93 -5.60 -7.70
N GLU A 187 31.87 -5.27 -9.00
CA GLU A 187 32.04 -3.91 -9.51
C GLU A 187 30.96 -2.96 -8.98
N VAL A 188 29.69 -3.40 -9.01
CA VAL A 188 28.56 -2.63 -8.50
C VAL A 188 28.65 -2.51 -6.99
N ILE A 189 28.96 -3.60 -6.27
CA ILE A 189 29.14 -3.57 -4.82
C ILE A 189 30.26 -2.58 -4.45
N ASN A 190 31.39 -2.61 -5.17
CA ASN A 190 32.49 -1.68 -4.97
C ASN A 190 32.06 -0.24 -5.23
N PHE A 191 31.30 0.03 -6.29
CA PHE A 191 30.75 1.36 -6.56
C PHE A 191 29.85 1.83 -5.40
N VAL A 192 28.90 0.99 -5.01
CA VAL A 192 27.92 1.30 -3.96
C VAL A 192 28.60 1.59 -2.62
N HIS A 193 29.50 0.73 -2.16
CA HIS A 193 30.14 0.87 -0.85
C HIS A 193 31.32 1.86 -0.82
N LYS A 194 32.11 1.97 -1.90
CA LYS A 194 33.33 2.80 -1.91
C LYS A 194 33.13 4.17 -2.54
N LYS A 195 32.10 4.38 -3.36
CA LYS A 195 31.84 5.66 -4.05
C LYS A 195 30.54 6.30 -3.58
N TRP A 196 29.42 5.61 -3.74
CA TRP A 196 28.11 6.19 -3.48
C TRP A 196 27.82 6.37 -1.98
N LEU A 197 27.95 5.31 -1.16
CA LEU A 197 27.63 5.38 0.28
C LEU A 197 28.43 6.47 1.03
N PRO A 198 29.76 6.62 0.86
CA PRO A 198 30.51 7.71 1.49
C PRO A 198 30.11 9.10 0.98
N TYR A 199 29.65 9.21 -0.26
CA TYR A 199 29.10 10.45 -0.80
C TYR A 199 27.75 10.77 -0.18
N ALA A 200 26.80 9.84 -0.20
CA ALA A 200 25.47 9.98 0.37
C ALA A 200 25.54 10.33 1.87
N ASN A 201 26.40 9.65 2.63
CA ASN A 201 26.58 9.91 4.06
C ASN A 201 27.19 11.29 4.38
N ARG A 202 27.94 11.89 3.45
CA ARG A 202 28.39 13.29 3.60
C ARG A 202 27.26 14.27 3.30
N LYS A 203 26.49 14.01 2.24
CA LYS A 203 25.36 14.84 1.83
C LYS A 203 24.24 14.85 2.86
N ILE A 204 23.90 13.69 3.42
CA ILE A 204 22.86 13.59 4.44
C ILE A 204 23.22 14.34 5.74
N LYS A 205 24.51 14.39 6.10
CA LYS A 205 24.97 15.20 7.24
C LYS A 205 24.78 16.71 7.00
N GLN A 206 24.87 17.16 5.75
CA GLN A 206 24.63 18.56 5.38
C GLN A 206 23.14 18.92 5.36
N LEU A 207 22.24 17.93 5.18
CA LEU A 207 20.79 18.11 5.26
C LEU A 207 20.26 18.14 6.70
N ALA A 208 21.01 17.57 7.65
CA ALA A 208 20.64 17.51 9.07
C ALA A 208 21.29 18.62 9.92
N ALA A 209 22.12 19.47 9.31
CA ALA A 209 22.78 20.61 9.93
C ALA A 209 22.04 21.90 9.56
#